data_AF-A0AAT9HIV5-F1
#
_entry.id   AF-A0AAT9HIV5-F1
#
_cell.length_a   1.000
_cell.length_b   1.000
_cell.length_c   1.000
_cell.angle_alpha   90.00
_cell.angle_beta   90.00
_cell.angle_gamma   90.00
#
_symmetry.space_group_name_H-M   'P 1'
#
loop_
_entity.id
_entity.type
_entity.pdbx_description
1 polymer ?
#
loop_
_entity_poly.entity_id
_entity_poly.type
_entity_poly.pdbx_seq_one_letter_code
_entity_poly.pdbx_strand_id
1 'polypeptide(L)'
;MTLLAVFGGLVVGWVALRGLLVHPLLSVWVRTSVFWTVPFGALTWAVIMRADDASLFPDTAPCPQEPMRQGILGDGEVSGISTPFPPRAYCRWEDGTVYDLAPGAEFLFWVFFTMTVVPLGAGLWHALRRPASLLR
;
A
#
# COMPACT_ATOMS: atom_id res chain seq x y z
N MET A 1 -20.21 -9.22 6.36
CA MET A 1 -19.09 -10.16 6.05
C MET A 1 -17.74 -9.52 6.35
N THR A 2 -17.49 -9.07 7.58
CA THR A 2 -16.31 -8.22 7.87
C THR A 2 -15.44 -8.81 8.97
N LEU A 3 -16.01 -9.18 10.12
CA LEU A 3 -15.22 -9.70 11.26
C LEU A 3 -14.56 -11.05 11.00
N LEU A 4 -15.26 -11.99 10.36
CA LEU A 4 -14.71 -13.32 10.05
C LEU A 4 -13.52 -13.23 9.09
N ALA A 5 -13.60 -12.36 8.08
CA ALA A 5 -12.53 -12.14 7.12
C ALA A 5 -11.31 -11.48 7.78
N VAL A 6 -11.55 -10.47 8.62
CA VAL A 6 -10.49 -9.82 9.42
C VAL A 6 -9.82 -10.82 10.35
N PHE A 7 -10.61 -11.62 11.07
CA PHE A 7 -10.09 -12.67 11.95
C PHE A 7 -9.27 -13.70 11.17
N GLY A 8 -9.79 -14.19 10.05
CA GLY A 8 -9.06 -15.11 9.16
C GLY A 8 -7.73 -14.52 8.70
N GLY A 9 -7.73 -13.26 8.26
CA GLY A 9 -6.52 -12.55 7.86
C GLY A 9 -5.49 -12.42 8.99
N LEU A 10 -5.95 -12.07 10.21
CA LEU A 10 -5.08 -11.97 11.39
C LEU A 10 -4.48 -13.33 11.77
N VAL A 11 -5.27 -14.41 11.74
CA VAL A 11 -4.77 -15.77 12.01
C VAL A 11 -3.74 -16.19 10.98
N VAL A 12 -4.01 -15.98 9.69
CA VAL A 12 -3.07 -16.30 8.61
C VAL A 12 -1.79 -15.48 8.74
N GLY A 13 -1.91 -14.16 9.00
CA GLY A 13 -0.76 -13.28 9.22
C GLY A 13 0.07 -13.70 10.44
N TRP A 14 -0.58 -14.11 11.52
CA TRP A 14 0.10 -14.62 12.71
C TRP A 14 0.88 -15.91 12.45
N VAL A 15 0.27 -16.88 11.75
CA VAL A 15 0.93 -18.12 11.36
C VAL A 15 2.11 -17.85 10.42
N ALA A 16 1.93 -16.96 9.44
CA ALA A 16 2.96 -16.53 8.52
C ALA A 16 4.16 -15.91 9.26
N LEU A 17 3.89 -15.01 10.21
CA LEU A 17 4.90 -14.34 11.01
C LEU A 17 5.67 -15.34 11.89
N ARG A 18 4.98 -16.26 12.57
CA ARG A 18 5.66 -17.32 13.35
C ARG A 18 6.53 -18.20 12.47
N GLY A 19 6.02 -18.60 11.31
CA GLY A 19 6.79 -19.39 10.34
C GLY A 19 8.03 -18.66 9.84
N LEU A 20 7.93 -17.35 9.61
CA LEU A 20 9.06 -16.48 9.21
C LEU A 20 10.12 -16.40 10.32
N LEU A 21 9.70 -16.24 11.58
CA LEU A 21 10.62 -16.12 12.72
C LEU A 21 11.41 -17.40 13.01
N VAL A 22 10.81 -18.57 12.75
CA VAL A 22 11.47 -19.88 12.95
C VAL A 22 12.19 -20.34 11.68
N HIS A 23 12.04 -19.63 10.54
CA HIS A 23 12.54 -20.07 9.25
C HIS A 23 14.08 -20.21 9.24
N PRO A 24 14.63 -21.41 9.03
CA PRO A 24 16.07 -21.67 9.25
C PRO A 24 16.97 -21.00 8.21
N LEU A 25 16.45 -20.79 6.99
CA LEU A 25 17.22 -20.23 5.87
C LEU A 25 17.08 -18.71 5.71
N LEU A 26 16.16 -18.06 6.43
CA LEU A 26 15.95 -16.62 6.31
C LEU A 26 16.82 -15.89 7.32
N SER A 27 17.66 -14.98 6.82
CA SER A 27 18.57 -14.20 7.65
C SER A 27 17.80 -13.25 8.57
N VAL A 28 18.45 -12.83 9.66
CA VAL A 28 17.88 -11.86 10.61
C VAL A 28 17.50 -10.55 9.91
N TRP A 29 18.27 -10.14 8.90
CA TRP A 29 17.99 -8.93 8.10
C TRP A 29 16.67 -9.00 7.33
N VAL A 30 16.29 -10.16 6.81
CA VAL A 30 14.98 -10.33 6.14
C VAL A 30 13.84 -10.25 7.17
N ARG A 31 14.06 -10.73 8.39
CA ARG A 31 13.05 -10.65 9.45
C ARG A 31 12.86 -9.21 9.94
N THR A 32 13.96 -8.48 10.13
CA THR A 32 13.90 -7.08 10.54
C THR A 32 13.39 -6.17 9.43
N SER A 33 13.63 -6.48 8.15
CA SER A 33 13.06 -5.69 7.05
C SER A 33 11.54 -5.74 7.03
N VAL A 34 10.91 -6.88 7.32
CA VAL A 34 9.44 -6.99 7.43
C VAL A 34 8.90 -6.04 8.51
N PHE A 35 9.59 -5.93 9.64
CA PHE A 35 9.19 -5.03 10.73
C PHE A 35 9.17 -3.55 10.31
N TRP A 36 10.11 -3.14 9.46
CA TRP A 36 10.22 -1.76 8.96
C TRP A 36 9.34 -1.49 7.75
N THR A 37 9.22 -2.46 6.84
CA THR A 37 8.48 -2.29 5.58
C THR A 37 6.97 -2.17 5.82
N VAL A 38 6.42 -2.74 6.90
CA VAL A 38 5.00 -2.57 7.28
C VAL A 38 4.65 -1.10 7.60
N PRO A 39 5.30 -0.40 8.56
CA PRO A 39 4.99 1.00 8.85
C PRO A 39 5.32 1.93 7.67
N PHE A 40 6.40 1.67 6.91
CA PHE A 40 6.70 2.47 5.72
C PHE A 40 5.68 2.25 4.60
N GLY A 41 5.19 1.02 4.41
CA GLY A 41 4.08 0.70 3.51
C GLY A 41 2.78 1.41 3.92
N ALA A 42 2.47 1.43 5.22
CA ALA A 42 1.31 2.14 5.74
C ALA A 42 1.45 3.67 5.55
N LEU A 43 2.64 4.22 5.76
CA LEU A 43 2.92 5.64 5.54
C LEU A 43 2.76 6.02 4.06
N THR A 44 3.34 5.25 3.14
CA THR A 44 3.20 5.49 1.70
C THR A 44 1.75 5.39 1.25
N TRP A 45 1.00 4.40 1.73
CA TRP A 45 -0.44 4.32 1.50
C TRP A 45 -1.18 5.56 2.03
N ALA A 46 -0.86 6.02 3.24
CA ALA A 46 -1.50 7.19 3.85
C ALA A 46 -1.18 8.51 3.12
N VAL A 47 -0.03 8.59 2.44
CA VAL A 47 0.33 9.70 1.55
C VAL A 47 -0.51 9.63 0.27
N ILE A 48 -0.63 8.45 -0.36
CA ILE A 48 -1.44 8.26 -1.58
C ILE A 48 -2.90 8.66 -1.31
N MET A 49 -3.48 8.19 -0.20
CA MET A 49 -4.88 8.48 0.17
C MET A 49 -5.15 9.94 0.54
N ARG A 50 -4.12 10.77 0.65
CA ARG A 50 -4.23 12.20 0.92
C ARG A 50 -3.67 13.06 -0.21
N ALA A 51 -3.23 12.45 -1.29
CA ALA A 51 -2.60 13.17 -2.39
C ALA A 51 -3.62 14.00 -3.21
N ASP A 52 -4.90 13.65 -3.14
CA ASP A 52 -6.05 14.36 -3.72
C ASP A 52 -6.74 15.33 -2.74
N ASP A 53 -6.34 15.36 -1.46
CA ASP A 53 -6.93 16.24 -0.44
C ASP A 53 -6.49 17.70 -0.63
N ALA A 54 -7.37 18.51 -1.21
CA ALA A 54 -7.16 19.94 -1.42
C ALA A 54 -6.92 20.73 -0.11
N SER A 55 -7.35 20.21 1.03
CA SER A 55 -7.16 20.83 2.36
C SER A 55 -5.70 20.86 2.84
N LEU A 56 -4.87 19.94 2.34
CA LEU A 56 -3.44 19.85 2.70
C LEU A 56 -2.56 20.75 1.83
N PHE A 57 -3.05 21.19 0.67
CA PHE A 57 -2.31 21.96 -0.32
C PHE A 57 -3.18 23.05 -0.97
N PRO A 58 -3.62 24.06 -0.21
CA PRO A 58 -4.57 25.07 -0.69
C PRO A 58 -4.03 25.94 -1.83
N ASP A 59 -2.71 26.23 -1.82
CA ASP A 59 -2.06 27.08 -2.84
C ASP A 59 -1.58 26.32 -4.08
N THR A 60 -1.46 24.98 -3.97
CA THR A 60 -0.97 24.09 -5.03
C THR A 60 -1.95 22.96 -5.30
N ALA A 61 -3.25 23.23 -5.15
CA ALA A 61 -4.33 22.23 -5.21
C ALA A 61 -4.01 21.17 -6.28
N PRO A 62 -3.74 19.92 -5.88
CA PRO A 62 -3.12 18.92 -6.76
C PRO A 62 -3.97 18.67 -8.00
N CYS A 63 -5.29 18.77 -7.84
CA CYS A 63 -6.26 18.96 -8.92
C CYS A 63 -6.94 20.33 -8.71
N PRO A 64 -6.94 21.23 -9.70
CA PRO A 64 -7.50 22.58 -9.53
C PRO A 64 -9.02 22.50 -9.32
N GLN A 65 -9.50 22.90 -8.14
CA GLN A 65 -10.91 22.74 -7.78
C GLN A 65 -11.85 23.86 -8.23
N GLU A 66 -11.42 25.10 -8.53
CA GLU A 66 -12.31 26.13 -9.10
C GLU A 66 -11.60 27.48 -9.38
N PRO A 67 -12.11 28.31 -10.32
CA PRO A 67 -13.07 28.01 -11.37
C PRO A 67 -12.31 27.58 -12.63
N MET A 68 -12.71 26.45 -13.24
CA MET A 68 -12.40 26.06 -14.63
C MET A 68 -11.12 26.69 -15.22
N ARG A 69 -9.94 26.36 -14.67
CA ARG A 69 -8.73 26.58 -15.44
C ARG A 69 -8.70 25.45 -16.46
N GLN A 70 -8.59 25.80 -17.75
CA GLN A 70 -8.00 24.89 -18.74
C GLN A 70 -6.80 24.23 -18.07
N GLY A 71 -6.88 22.91 -17.91
CA GLY A 71 -5.79 22.16 -17.33
C GLY A 71 -4.55 22.39 -18.19
N ILE A 72 -3.39 22.44 -17.56
CA ILE A 72 -2.12 22.57 -18.31
C ILE A 72 -1.90 21.34 -19.20
N LEU A 73 -2.58 20.22 -18.90
CA LEU A 73 -2.46 18.93 -19.61
C LEU A 73 -3.72 18.50 -20.39
N GLY A 74 -4.90 19.05 -20.11
CA GLY A 74 -6.18 18.56 -20.65
C GLY A 74 -7.30 19.59 -20.59
N ASP A 75 -8.35 19.36 -21.38
CA ASP A 75 -9.52 20.24 -21.50
C ASP A 75 -10.67 19.80 -20.56
N GLY A 76 -11.40 20.77 -20.00
CA GLY A 76 -12.60 20.52 -19.18
C GLY A 76 -12.37 20.48 -17.66
N GLU A 77 -13.41 20.06 -16.93
CA GLU A 77 -13.38 19.95 -15.46
C GLU A 77 -12.42 18.86 -14.96
N VAL A 78 -11.85 19.03 -13.76
CA VAL A 78 -10.86 18.12 -13.17
C VAL A 78 -11.37 17.52 -11.87
N SER A 79 -11.30 16.20 -11.74
CA SER A 79 -11.62 15.46 -10.53
C SER A 79 -10.38 14.79 -9.94
N GLY A 80 -10.15 14.95 -8.63
CA GLY A 80 -9.17 14.17 -7.88
C GLY A 80 -9.76 12.84 -7.42
N ILE A 81 -9.04 11.75 -7.70
CA ILE A 81 -9.47 10.39 -7.37
C ILE A 81 -8.36 9.68 -6.59
N SER A 82 -8.66 9.28 -5.36
CA SER A 82 -7.87 8.31 -4.60
C SER A 82 -8.57 6.94 -4.56
N THR A 83 -7.81 5.89 -4.86
CA THR A 83 -8.29 4.50 -4.80
C THR A 83 -7.57 3.77 -3.68
N PRO A 84 -8.29 3.06 -2.78
CA PRO A 84 -7.65 2.40 -1.63
C PRO A 84 -6.87 1.13 -2.01
N PHE A 85 -7.30 0.41 -3.05
CA PHE A 85 -6.59 -0.75 -3.58
C PHE A 85 -6.98 -1.04 -5.06
N PRO A 86 -6.02 -1.18 -5.99
CA PRO A 86 -4.59 -0.87 -5.83
C PRO A 86 -4.41 0.61 -5.44
N PRO A 87 -3.50 0.96 -4.52
CA PRO A 87 -3.42 2.33 -4.03
C PRO A 87 -2.88 3.24 -5.11
N ARG A 88 -3.71 4.19 -5.55
CA ARG A 88 -3.35 5.21 -6.53
C ARG A 88 -4.06 6.52 -6.25
N ALA A 89 -3.42 7.61 -6.63
CA ALA A 89 -4.04 8.93 -6.59
C ALA A 89 -3.73 9.69 -7.88
N TYR A 90 -4.78 10.13 -8.57
CA TYR A 90 -4.65 10.79 -9.86
C TYR A 90 -5.74 11.85 -10.05
N CYS A 91 -5.43 12.85 -10.86
CA CYS A 91 -6.43 13.75 -11.44
C CYS A 91 -6.96 13.16 -12.73
N ARG A 92 -8.26 13.32 -12.99
CA ARG A 92 -8.93 12.93 -14.23
C ARG A 92 -9.66 14.13 -14.82
N TRP A 93 -9.45 14.38 -16.10
CA TRP A 93 -10.16 15.39 -16.88
C TRP A 93 -11.34 14.78 -17.64
N GLU A 94 -12.26 15.63 -18.10
CA GLU A 94 -13.41 15.22 -18.93
C GLU A 94 -13.00 14.60 -20.28
N ASP A 95 -11.91 15.08 -20.88
CA ASP A 95 -11.32 14.51 -22.11
C ASP A 95 -10.69 13.12 -21.90
N GLY A 96 -10.64 12.64 -20.66
CA GLY A 96 -10.09 11.35 -20.28
C GLY A 96 -8.58 11.37 -19.99
N THR A 97 -7.92 12.54 -20.05
CA THR A 97 -6.53 12.67 -19.62
C THR A 97 -6.41 12.40 -18.11
N VAL A 98 -5.28 11.81 -17.71
CA VAL A 98 -5.00 11.40 -16.33
C VAL A 98 -3.61 11.87 -15.93
N TYR A 99 -3.48 12.38 -14.70
CA TYR A 99 -2.22 12.81 -14.13
C TYR A 99 -2.01 12.19 -12.74
N ASP A 100 -0.96 11.39 -12.58
CA ASP A 100 -0.63 10.74 -11.31
C ASP A 100 -0.08 11.74 -10.30
N LEU A 101 -0.67 11.76 -9.11
CA LEU A 101 -0.35 12.70 -8.04
C LEU A 101 0.80 12.23 -7.15
N ALA A 102 0.91 10.91 -6.96
CA ALA A 102 1.87 10.33 -6.03
C ALA A 102 2.67 9.15 -6.62
N PRO A 103 3.23 9.24 -7.85
CA PRO A 103 3.87 8.11 -8.52
C PRO A 103 5.05 7.52 -7.72
N GLY A 104 5.80 8.38 -7.01
CA GLY A 104 6.87 7.94 -6.13
C GLY A 104 6.37 7.17 -4.90
N ALA A 105 5.26 7.61 -4.29
CA ALA A 105 4.65 6.91 -3.15
C ALA A 105 4.01 5.59 -3.59
N GLU A 106 3.37 5.55 -4.76
CA GLU A 106 2.85 4.30 -5.37
C GLU A 106 3.98 3.28 -5.57
N PHE A 107 5.09 3.70 -6.16
CA PHE A 107 6.26 2.84 -6.35
C PHE A 107 6.78 2.30 -5.01
N LEU A 108 7.00 3.16 -4.03
CA LEU A 108 7.49 2.77 -2.71
C LEU A 108 6.50 1.86 -1.97
N PHE A 109 5.20 2.10 -2.08
CA PHE A 109 4.18 1.22 -1.53
C PHE A 109 4.37 -0.21 -2.06
N TRP A 110 4.52 -0.38 -3.37
CA TRP A 110 4.71 -1.70 -3.97
C TRP A 110 6.03 -2.35 -3.56
N VAL A 111 7.11 -1.58 -3.42
CA VAL A 111 8.38 -2.09 -2.88
C VAL A 111 8.19 -2.60 -1.45
N PHE A 112 7.61 -1.79 -0.56
CA PHE A 112 7.39 -2.20 0.83
C PHE A 112 6.41 -3.36 0.98
N PHE A 113 5.35 -3.35 0.17
CA PHE A 113 4.36 -4.42 0.12
C PHE A 113 4.99 -5.75 -0.32
N THR A 114 5.79 -5.74 -1.39
CA THR A 114 6.47 -6.96 -1.86
C THR A 114 7.52 -7.44 -0.86
N MET A 115 8.30 -6.54 -0.27
CA MET A 115 9.26 -6.88 0.79
C MET A 115 8.59 -7.41 2.07
N THR A 116 7.31 -7.14 2.29
CA THR A 116 6.52 -7.70 3.40
C THR A 116 5.90 -9.05 3.02
N VAL A 117 5.21 -9.12 1.89
CA VAL A 117 4.39 -10.28 1.49
C VAL A 117 5.26 -11.46 1.10
N VAL A 118 6.41 -11.25 0.44
CA VAL A 118 7.28 -12.35 0.00
C VAL A 118 7.87 -13.12 1.19
N PRO A 119 8.50 -12.48 2.19
CA PRO A 119 8.99 -13.19 3.37
C PRO A 119 7.88 -13.81 4.23
N LEU A 120 6.74 -13.12 4.39
CA LEU A 120 5.59 -13.69 5.11
C LEU A 120 5.03 -14.91 4.37
N GLY A 121 4.97 -14.88 3.04
CA GLY A 121 4.57 -16.03 2.23
C GLY A 121 5.50 -17.21 2.41
N ALA A 122 6.82 -16.98 2.43
CA ALA A 122 7.81 -18.01 2.74
C ALA A 122 7.64 -18.57 4.17
N GLY A 123 7.37 -17.69 5.14
CA GLY A 123 7.06 -18.07 6.52
C GLY A 123 5.80 -18.94 6.62
N LEU A 124 4.71 -18.53 5.98
CA LEU A 124 3.46 -19.27 5.92
C LEU A 124 3.66 -20.64 5.29
N TRP A 125 4.37 -20.69 4.16
CA TRP A 125 4.70 -21.93 3.48
C TRP A 125 5.49 -22.89 4.38
N HIS A 126 6.48 -22.37 5.10
CA HIS A 126 7.26 -23.14 6.05
C HIS A 126 6.38 -23.70 7.19
N ALA A 127 5.54 -22.85 7.78
CA ALA A 127 4.61 -23.22 8.83
C ALA A 127 3.63 -24.33 8.39
N LEU A 128 3.12 -24.24 7.16
CA LEU A 128 2.23 -25.26 6.59
C LEU A 128 2.95 -26.59 6.32
N ARG A 129 4.21 -26.54 5.89
CA ARG A 129 5.01 -27.76 5.64
C ARG A 129 5.54 -28.43 6.91
N ARG A 130 5.74 -27.67 8.00
CA ARG A 130 6.29 -28.16 9.26
C ARG A 130 5.53 -27.59 10.46
N PRO A 131 4.26 -27.97 10.68
CA PRO A 131 3.43 -27.37 11.72
C PRO A 131 4.01 -27.55 13.14
N ALA A 132 4.79 -28.62 13.37
CA ALA A 132 5.49 -28.85 14.63
C ALA A 132 6.49 -27.71 15.00
N SER A 133 6.97 -26.93 14.03
CA SER A 133 7.85 -25.78 14.30
C SER A 133 7.12 -24.61 14.96
N LEU A 134 5.79 -24.58 14.96
CA LEU A 134 4.97 -23.54 15.61
C LEU A 134 4.71 -23.80 17.10
N LEU A 135 5.01 -25.01 17.58
CA LEU A 135 4.82 -25.45 18.97
C LEU A 135 6.03 -25.13 19.88
N ARG A 136 7.11 -24.61 19.30
CA ARG A 136 8.27 -24.06 20.02
C ARG A 136 8.07 -22.58 20.31
#